data_AF-A0A0H3NXY0-F1
#
_entry.id   AF-A0A0H3NXY0-F1
#
_cell.length_a   1.000
_cell.length_b   1.000
_cell.length_c   1.000
_cell.angle_alpha   90.00
_cell.angle_beta   90.00
_cell.angle_gamma   90.00
#
_symmetry.space_group_name_H-M   'P 1'
#
loop_
_entity.id
_entity.type
_entity.pdbx_description
1 polymer ?
#
loop_
_entity_poly.entity_id
_entity_poly.type
_entity_poly.pdbx_seq_one_letter_code
_entity_poly.pdbx_strand_id
1 'polypeptide(L)' 'MDFVVLVKKGVADLDNRALTEALEKLWRRHCRQAPAS' A
#
# COMPACT_ATOMS: atom_id res chain seq x y z
N MET A 1 -0.45 -1.77 -15.36
CA MET A 1 0.02 -0.56 -14.65
C MET A 1 1.02 -1.03 -13.63
N ASP A 2 2.27 -0.62 -13.78
CA ASP A 2 3.36 -1.04 -12.91
C ASP A 2 3.43 -0.12 -11.69
N PHE A 3 3.54 -0.72 -10.51
CA PHE A 3 3.60 0.01 -9.24
C PHE A 3 4.91 -0.32 -8.54
N VAL A 4 5.62 0.73 -8.12
CA VAL A 4 6.79 0.60 -7.26
C VAL A 4 6.37 1.02 -5.85
N VAL A 5 6.36 0.08 -4.92
CA VAL A 5 6.05 0.34 -3.52
C VAL A 5 7.36 0.55 -2.76
N LEU A 6 7.60 1.78 -2.30
CA LEU A 6 8.75 2.12 -1.48
C LEU A 6 8.45 1.79 -0.01
N VAL A 7 9.18 0.83 0.52
CA VAL A 7 9.04 0.36 1.89
C VAL A 7 10.03 1.13 2.78
N LYS A 8 9.54 1.69 3.89
CA LYS A 8 10.38 2.36 4.89
C LYS A 8 10.88 1.38 5.96
N LYS A 9 12.00 1.74 6.60
CA LYS A 9 12.55 1.01 7.75
C LYS A 9 11.47 0.84 8.83
N GLY A 10 11.28 -0.39 9.32
CA GLY A 10 10.23 -0.75 10.29
C GLY A 10 9.07 -1.56 9.71
N VAL A 11 8.98 -1.75 8.39
CA VAL A 11 8.00 -2.68 7.80
C VAL A 11 8.31 -4.15 8.09
N ALA A 12 9.56 -4.50 8.36
CA ALA A 12 9.93 -5.85 8.76
C ALA A 12 9.40 -6.24 10.16
N ASP A 13 9.07 -5.25 11.01
CA ASP A 13 8.45 -5.45 12.33
C ASP A 13 6.91 -5.55 12.25
N LEU A 14 6.31 -5.34 11.08
CA LEU A 14 4.87 -5.46 10.91
C LEU A 14 4.48 -6.93 10.73
N ASP A 15 3.56 -7.39 11.59
CA ASP A 15 2.88 -8.66 11.39
C ASP A 15 2.23 -8.73 10.00
N ASN A 16 2.16 -9.93 9.43
CA ASN A 16 1.57 -10.16 8.11
C ASN A 16 0.17 -9.56 7.96
N ARG A 17 -0.63 -9.59 9.03
CA ARG A 17 -1.97 -8.98 9.05
C ARG A 17 -1.89 -7.45 8.95
N ALA A 18 -1.04 -6.82 9.75
CA ALA A 18 -0.88 -5.37 9.76
C ALA A 18 -0.29 -4.87 8.44
N LEU A 19 0.65 -5.62 7.85
CA LEU A 19 1.16 -5.36 6.51
C LEU A 19 0.06 -5.41 5.45
N THR A 20 -0.76 -6.47 5.48
CA THR A 20 -1.86 -6.65 4.53
C THR A 20 -2.88 -5.52 4.64
N GLU A 21 -3.29 -5.15 5.86
CA GLU A 21 -4.20 -4.02 6.09
C GLU A 21 -3.61 -2.68 5.62
N ALA A 22 -2.31 -2.46 5.81
CA ALA A 22 -1.62 -1.26 5.34
C ALA A 22 -1.59 -1.19 3.81
N LEU A 23 -1.30 -2.31 3.14
CA LEU A 23 -1.32 -2.42 1.69
C LEU A 23 -2.71 -2.16 1.12
N GLU A 24 -3.75 -2.70 1.77
CA GLU A 24 -5.13 -2.52 1.34
C GLU A 24 -5.58 -1.06 1.45
N LYS A 25 -5.19 -0.37 2.53
CA LYS A 25 -5.43 1.07 2.71
C LYS A 25 -4.70 1.90 1.64
N LEU A 26 -3.45 1.54 1.34
CA LEU A 26 -2.65 2.18 0.29
C LEU A 26 -3.33 2.02 -1.07
N TRP A 27 -3.77 0.80 -1.39
CA TRP A 27 -4.46 0.49 -2.63
C TRP A 27 -5.78 1.26 -2.76
N ARG A 28 -6.62 1.28 -1.72
CA ARG A 28 -7.87 2.07 -1.70
C ARG A 28 -7.62 3.56 -1.88
N ARG A 29 -6.52 4.09 -1.35
CA ARG A 29 -6.12 5.49 -1.58
C ARG A 29 -5.70 5.70 -3.03
N HIS A 30 -4.88 4.82 -3.58
CA HIS A 30 -4.46 4.89 -4.97
C HIS A 30 -5.65 4.84 -5.92
N CYS A 31 -6.58 3.90 -5.75
CA CYS A 31 -7.80 3.82 -6.57
C CYS A 31 -8.68 5.07 -6.49
N ARG A 32 -8.74 5.75 -5.34
CA ARG A 32 -9.47 7.03 -5.19
C ARG A 32 -8.74 8.22 -5.82
N GLN A 33 -7.41 8.18 -5.87
CA GLN A 33 -6.58 9.25 -6.44
C GLN A 33 -6.29 9.04 -7.92
N ALA A 34 -6.45 7.81 -8.42
CA ALA A 34 -6.39 7.51 -9.83
C ALA A 34 -7.51 8.31 -10.52
N PRO A 35 -7.18 9.19 -11.48
CA PRO A 35 -8.21 9.92 -12.22
C PRO A 35 -9.09 8.90 -12.95
N ALA A 36 -10.41 9.09 -12.89
CA ALA A 36 -11.30 8.44 -13.83
C ALA A 36 -10.87 8.92 -15.23
N SER A 37 -10.19 8.05 -15.97
CA SER A 37 -9.91 8.25 -17.39
C SER A 37 -11.15 7.87 -18.19
#